data_AF-U1R0D9-F1
#
_entry.id   AF-U1R0D9-F1
#
_cell.length_a   1.000
_cell.length_b   1.000
_cell.length_c   1.000
_cell.angle_alpha   90.00
_cell.angle_beta   90.00
_cell.angle_gamma   90.00
#
_symmetry.space_group_name_H-M   'P 1'
#
loop_
_entity.id
_entity.type
_entity.pdbx_description
1 polymer ?
#
loop_
_entity_poly.entity_id
_entity_poly.type
_entity_poly.pdbx_seq_one_letter_code
_entity_poly.pdbx_strand_id
1 'polypeptide(L)'
;MQSTGGTVDFAGLVDHSTEYRFVSLRCVGEKLNGKKLDTALWTGVPVSALLSDVTLDDEVTHVAAHADDGYVMDFPVEALDDAFLAFGMNGGPLPQGHGAPVRLLVPGHWGEINVKWITELEFLTEEIDGYWEKRGWHGTGPVHTVAKLHTVDTTGPSVVVGGHAYAGTRGLDRVEISTDGGDSWETATLSEPLPERVPTDADPEALELGEPADDAARMWRHEYVASEPHEVVVRAVEPDGTVQPRQEGEGKPFPSGATGWVSQTVEPNA
;
A
#
# COMPACT_ATOMS: atom_id res chain seq x y z
N MET A 1 -24.49 -25.82 13.39
CA MET A 1 -24.30 -24.37 13.57
C MET A 1 -24.83 -23.73 12.30
N GLN A 2 -25.91 -22.93 12.37
CA GLN A 2 -26.34 -22.18 11.18
C GLN A 2 -25.31 -21.08 10.97
N SER A 3 -24.60 -21.07 9.84
CA SER A 3 -23.76 -19.92 9.51
C SER A 3 -24.71 -18.73 9.34
N THR A 4 -24.56 -17.70 10.16
CA THR A 4 -25.32 -16.46 10.04
C THR A 4 -24.64 -15.59 8.99
N GLY A 5 -24.69 -16.04 7.74
CA GLY A 5 -24.28 -15.23 6.60
C GLY A 5 -25.28 -14.10 6.34
N GLY A 6 -24.78 -12.95 5.92
CA GLY A 6 -25.59 -11.82 5.45
C GLY A 6 -25.35 -11.56 3.96
N THR A 7 -26.30 -10.92 3.29
CA THR A 7 -26.11 -10.39 1.94
C THR A 7 -26.46 -8.91 1.96
N VAL A 8 -25.54 -8.09 1.47
CA VAL A 8 -25.72 -6.64 1.32
C VAL A 8 -25.67 -6.36 -0.19
N ASP A 9 -26.74 -5.81 -0.75
CA ASP A 9 -26.71 -5.34 -2.13
C ASP A 9 -26.00 -3.98 -2.23
N PHE A 10 -25.74 -3.52 -3.44
CA PHE A 10 -25.00 -2.26 -3.62
C PHE A 10 -25.71 -1.05 -3.00
N ALA A 11 -27.05 -1.02 -3.03
CA ALA A 11 -27.82 0.08 -2.44
C ALA A 11 -27.68 0.05 -0.90
N GLY A 12 -27.82 -1.12 -0.30
CA GLY A 12 -27.60 -1.33 1.12
C GLY A 12 -26.18 -0.98 1.54
N LEU A 13 -25.17 -1.31 0.74
CA LEU A 13 -23.77 -0.98 1.02
C LEU A 13 -23.57 0.54 1.10
N VAL A 14 -24.06 1.30 0.11
CA VAL A 14 -23.86 2.75 0.07
C VAL A 14 -24.72 3.52 1.07
N ASP A 15 -25.70 2.87 1.71
CA ASP A 15 -26.50 3.45 2.80
C ASP A 15 -25.74 3.46 4.16
N HIS A 16 -24.61 2.76 4.26
CA HIS A 16 -23.73 2.84 5.44
C HIS A 16 -22.89 4.13 5.45
N SER A 17 -22.42 4.51 6.64
CA SER A 17 -21.46 5.61 6.81
C SER A 17 -20.24 5.40 5.93
N THR A 18 -20.04 6.33 5.01
CA THR A 18 -18.99 6.29 4.00
C THR A 18 -17.85 7.22 4.38
N GLU A 19 -16.60 6.81 4.13
CA GLU A 19 -15.40 7.62 4.32
C GLU A 19 -14.60 7.77 3.02
N TYR A 20 -13.83 8.85 2.94
CA TYR A 20 -12.74 9.03 2.02
C TYR A 20 -11.44 8.57 2.66
N ARG A 21 -10.63 7.78 1.95
CA ARG A 21 -9.35 7.29 2.47
C ARG A 21 -8.25 7.28 1.39
N PHE A 22 -7.08 7.82 1.71
CA PHE A 22 -5.90 7.61 0.88
C PHE A 22 -5.29 6.23 1.18
N VAL A 23 -5.12 5.41 0.15
CA VAL A 23 -4.52 4.07 0.25
C VAL A 23 -3.55 3.85 -0.91
N SER A 24 -2.36 3.37 -0.58
CA SER A 24 -1.33 2.97 -1.54
C SER A 24 -1.40 1.48 -1.86
N LEU A 25 -1.32 1.14 -3.14
CA LEU A 25 -1.30 -0.25 -3.60
C LEU A 25 0.04 -0.56 -4.26
N ARG A 26 0.71 -1.61 -3.76
CA ARG A 26 1.96 -2.12 -4.33
C ARG A 26 1.78 -3.56 -4.80
N CYS A 27 2.17 -3.86 -6.03
CA CYS A 27 2.11 -5.24 -6.54
C CYS A 27 3.27 -6.10 -5.99
N VAL A 28 2.99 -7.31 -5.49
CA VAL A 28 4.02 -8.25 -5.04
C VAL A 28 4.98 -8.63 -6.17
N GLY A 29 4.48 -8.71 -7.41
CA GLY A 29 5.24 -8.97 -8.63
C GLY A 29 6.10 -7.80 -9.12
N GLU A 30 6.21 -6.71 -8.37
CA GLU A 30 6.98 -5.53 -8.74
C GLU A 30 8.48 -5.70 -8.43
N LYS A 31 9.33 -5.35 -9.40
CA LYS A 31 10.78 -5.20 -9.17
C LYS A 31 11.07 -4.10 -8.14
N LEU A 32 12.25 -4.16 -7.54
CA LEU A 32 12.66 -3.26 -6.47
C LEU A 32 12.46 -1.76 -6.81
N ASN A 33 12.97 -1.29 -7.94
CA ASN A 33 12.76 0.08 -8.44
C ASN A 33 11.68 0.18 -9.55
N GLY A 34 10.68 -0.71 -9.51
CA GLY A 34 9.58 -0.74 -10.49
C GLY A 34 8.61 0.45 -10.39
N LYS A 35 7.51 0.36 -11.14
CA LYS A 35 6.44 1.38 -11.23
C LYS A 35 5.03 0.81 -10.97
N LYS A 36 4.92 -0.21 -10.11
CA LYS A 36 3.64 -0.83 -9.70
C LYS A 36 3.32 -0.53 -8.24
N LEU A 37 3.54 0.72 -7.85
CA LEU A 37 3.15 1.34 -6.59
C LEU A 37 2.43 2.63 -6.96
N ASP A 38 1.21 2.82 -6.45
CA ASP A 38 0.44 4.05 -6.68
C ASP A 38 -0.49 4.34 -5.49
N THR A 39 -0.93 5.59 -5.36
CA THR A 39 -1.81 6.06 -4.28
C THR A 39 -3.05 6.71 -4.86
N ALA A 40 -4.21 6.40 -4.30
CA ALA A 40 -5.48 7.00 -4.72
C ALA A 40 -6.33 7.38 -3.50
N LEU A 41 -7.26 8.31 -3.72
CA LEU A 41 -8.34 8.61 -2.79
C LEU A 41 -9.48 7.63 -3.07
N TRP A 42 -9.88 6.84 -2.09
CA TRP A 42 -10.96 5.85 -2.20
C TRP A 42 -12.20 6.33 -1.46
N THR A 43 -13.37 5.92 -1.94
CA THR A 43 -14.67 6.16 -1.29
C THR A 43 -15.38 4.84 -1.08
N GLY A 44 -16.02 4.63 0.07
CA GLY A 44 -16.51 3.32 0.46
C GLY A 44 -16.86 3.20 1.94
N VAL A 45 -16.99 1.96 2.42
CA VAL A 45 -17.45 1.63 3.78
C VAL A 45 -16.45 0.70 4.49
N PRO A 46 -16.07 0.98 5.75
CA PRO A 46 -15.26 0.06 6.55
C PRO A 46 -15.92 -1.30 6.69
N VAL A 47 -15.16 -2.39 6.53
CA VAL A 47 -15.70 -3.76 6.67
C VAL A 47 -16.24 -3.98 8.09
N SER A 48 -15.59 -3.40 9.10
CA SER A 48 -16.04 -3.43 10.49
C SER A 48 -17.47 -2.88 10.69
N ALA A 49 -17.89 -1.90 9.88
CA ALA A 49 -19.25 -1.36 9.93
C ALA A 49 -20.31 -2.34 9.38
N LEU A 50 -19.92 -3.28 8.51
CA LEU A 50 -20.79 -4.34 7.99
C LEU A 50 -20.84 -5.55 8.93
N LEU A 51 -19.78 -5.75 9.71
CA LEU A 51 -19.65 -6.85 10.67
C LEU A 51 -20.14 -6.49 12.07
N SER A 52 -20.63 -5.26 12.31
CA SER A 52 -20.99 -4.79 13.65
C SER A 52 -22.02 -5.66 14.38
N ASP A 53 -22.93 -6.29 13.63
CA ASP A 53 -23.97 -7.20 14.14
C ASP A 53 -23.62 -8.69 13.94
N VAL A 54 -22.43 -8.99 13.43
CA VAL A 54 -21.94 -10.34 13.18
C VAL A 54 -21.00 -10.75 14.30
N THR A 55 -21.35 -11.79 15.04
CA THR A 55 -20.42 -12.44 15.98
C THR A 55 -19.68 -13.55 15.25
N LEU A 56 -18.38 -13.37 15.02
CA LEU A 56 -17.52 -14.42 14.51
C LEU A 56 -17.21 -15.44 15.62
N ASP A 57 -17.05 -16.70 15.25
CA ASP A 57 -16.59 -17.74 16.17
C ASP A 57 -15.10 -17.52 16.50
N ASP A 58 -14.68 -17.77 17.74
CA ASP A 58 -13.27 -17.65 18.15
C ASP A 58 -12.36 -18.64 17.38
N GLU A 59 -12.94 -19.68 16.76
CA GLU A 59 -12.22 -20.60 15.88
C GLU A 59 -11.93 -20.01 14.48
N VAL A 60 -12.54 -18.88 14.10
CA VAL A 60 -12.27 -18.21 12.83
C VAL A 60 -10.88 -17.59 12.86
N THR A 61 -10.04 -17.97 11.90
CA THR A 61 -8.65 -17.50 11.79
C THR A 61 -8.35 -16.88 10.43
N HIS A 62 -9.14 -17.19 9.41
CA HIS A 62 -8.91 -16.77 8.03
C HIS A 62 -10.18 -16.25 7.36
N VAL A 63 -9.98 -15.49 6.28
CA VAL A 63 -11.03 -15.00 5.40
C VAL A 63 -10.66 -15.33 3.96
N ALA A 64 -11.58 -15.95 3.23
CA ALA A 64 -11.52 -16.08 1.79
C ALA A 64 -12.36 -14.97 1.12
N ALA A 65 -11.68 -14.08 0.41
CA ALA A 65 -12.28 -13.04 -0.41
C ALA A 65 -12.48 -13.55 -1.85
N HIS A 66 -13.74 -13.67 -2.26
CA HIS A 66 -14.12 -14.19 -3.58
C HIS A 66 -14.50 -13.06 -4.53
N ALA A 67 -14.04 -13.16 -5.77
CA ALA A 67 -14.35 -12.23 -6.86
C ALA A 67 -15.27 -12.86 -7.91
N ASP A 68 -16.02 -12.01 -8.64
CA ASP A 68 -16.91 -12.41 -9.73
C ASP A 68 -16.20 -13.15 -10.88
N ASP A 69 -14.91 -12.89 -11.09
CA ASP A 69 -14.09 -13.56 -12.12
C ASP A 69 -13.51 -14.91 -11.67
N GLY A 70 -13.88 -15.38 -10.47
CA GLY A 70 -13.41 -16.62 -9.87
C GLY A 70 -12.05 -16.52 -9.16
N TYR A 71 -11.49 -15.31 -9.02
CA TYR A 71 -10.32 -15.09 -8.18
C TYR A 71 -10.69 -15.24 -6.69
N VAL A 72 -9.83 -15.94 -5.94
CA VAL A 72 -9.99 -16.12 -4.49
C VAL A 72 -8.66 -15.82 -3.81
N MET A 73 -8.73 -14.98 -2.78
CA MET A 73 -7.60 -14.68 -1.90
C MET A 73 -7.95 -15.11 -0.47
N ASP A 74 -7.09 -15.93 0.12
CA ASP A 74 -7.09 -16.25 1.55
C ASP A 74 -6.13 -15.33 2.32
N PHE A 75 -6.51 -14.90 3.51
CA PHE A 75 -5.64 -14.14 4.41
C PHE A 75 -6.14 -14.21 5.87
N PRO A 76 -5.28 -13.90 6.87
CA PRO A 76 -5.67 -13.87 8.29
C PRO A 76 -6.82 -12.90 8.55
N VAL A 77 -7.78 -13.32 9.39
CA VAL A 77 -9.01 -12.55 9.65
C VAL A 77 -8.74 -11.16 10.21
N GLU A 78 -7.65 -10.99 10.96
CA GLU A 78 -7.23 -9.72 11.56
C GLU A 78 -6.92 -8.65 10.51
N ALA A 79 -6.59 -9.04 9.27
CA ALA A 79 -6.40 -8.08 8.19
C ALA A 79 -7.71 -7.35 7.80
N LEU A 80 -8.89 -7.85 8.21
CA LEU A 80 -10.16 -7.15 8.00
C LEU A 80 -10.39 -5.99 8.96
N ASP A 81 -9.67 -5.89 10.09
CA ASP A 81 -9.90 -4.87 11.11
C ASP A 81 -9.87 -3.45 10.54
N ASP A 82 -8.98 -3.24 9.56
CA ASP A 82 -8.81 -1.96 8.87
C ASP A 82 -9.21 -2.02 7.38
N ALA A 83 -9.82 -3.11 6.95
CA ALA A 83 -10.24 -3.29 5.57
C ALA A 83 -11.50 -2.48 5.23
N PHE A 84 -11.68 -2.25 3.94
CA PHE A 84 -12.68 -1.33 3.44
C PHE A 84 -13.22 -1.74 2.06
N LEU A 85 -14.52 -1.64 1.86
CA LEU A 85 -15.18 -1.89 0.58
C LEU A 85 -15.33 -0.58 -0.20
N ALA A 86 -14.48 -0.40 -1.21
CA ALA A 86 -14.45 0.80 -2.03
C ALA A 86 -15.37 0.69 -3.25
N PHE A 87 -16.13 1.75 -3.51
CA PHE A 87 -16.99 1.93 -4.68
C PHE A 87 -16.74 3.28 -5.41
N GLY A 88 -15.84 4.12 -4.91
CA GLY A 88 -15.35 5.33 -5.57
C GLY A 88 -13.82 5.42 -5.57
N MET A 89 -13.26 6.14 -6.55
CA MET A 89 -11.83 6.37 -6.71
C MET A 89 -11.58 7.77 -7.28
N ASN A 90 -10.70 8.54 -6.65
CA ASN A 90 -10.27 9.88 -7.03
C ASN A 90 -11.44 10.85 -7.29
N GLY A 91 -12.45 10.81 -6.41
CA GLY A 91 -13.63 11.67 -6.48
C GLY A 91 -14.67 11.27 -7.54
N GLY A 92 -14.45 10.18 -8.28
CA GLY A 92 -15.39 9.62 -9.23
C GLY A 92 -15.86 8.20 -8.86
N PRO A 93 -16.79 7.64 -9.66
CA PRO A 93 -17.15 6.22 -9.54
C PRO A 93 -15.93 5.32 -9.72
N LEU A 94 -15.88 4.19 -9.02
CA LEU A 94 -14.83 3.19 -9.20
C LEU A 94 -14.77 2.77 -10.68
N PRO A 95 -13.62 2.86 -11.37
CA PRO A 95 -13.54 2.38 -12.75
C PRO A 95 -13.60 0.85 -12.84
N GLN A 96 -14.16 0.31 -13.92
CA GLN A 96 -14.32 -1.15 -14.11
C GLN A 96 -13.00 -1.91 -13.97
N GLY A 97 -11.91 -1.43 -14.59
CA GLY A 97 -10.58 -2.05 -14.49
C GLY A 97 -9.95 -1.98 -13.09
N HIS A 98 -10.51 -1.18 -12.20
CA HIS A 98 -10.11 -1.05 -10.80
C HIS A 98 -11.06 -1.78 -9.84
N GLY A 99 -12.06 -2.53 -10.34
CA GLY A 99 -12.89 -3.41 -9.53
C GLY A 99 -14.34 -2.99 -9.35
N ALA A 100 -14.86 -2.07 -10.16
CA ALA A 100 -16.27 -1.68 -10.09
C ALA A 100 -17.22 -2.88 -10.24
N PRO A 101 -18.32 -2.96 -9.47
CA PRO A 101 -18.87 -1.89 -8.64
C PRO A 101 -18.23 -1.74 -7.25
N VAL A 102 -17.65 -2.82 -6.71
CA VAL A 102 -17.06 -2.83 -5.37
C VAL A 102 -15.75 -3.62 -5.39
N ARG A 103 -14.73 -3.08 -4.71
CA ARG A 103 -13.49 -3.80 -4.43
C ARG A 103 -13.20 -3.82 -2.93
N LEU A 104 -12.49 -4.85 -2.50
CA LEU A 104 -11.85 -4.87 -1.20
C LEU A 104 -10.52 -4.10 -1.25
N LEU A 105 -10.28 -3.30 -0.21
CA LEU A 105 -8.98 -2.74 0.12
C LEU A 105 -8.57 -3.24 1.50
N VAL A 106 -7.35 -3.74 1.60
CA VAL A 106 -6.72 -4.21 2.84
C VAL A 106 -5.42 -3.42 3.00
N PRO A 107 -5.46 -2.32 3.78
CA PRO A 107 -4.33 -1.41 3.95
C PRO A 107 -3.05 -2.11 4.40
N GLY A 108 -1.90 -1.64 3.93
CA GLY A 108 -0.58 -2.13 4.32
C GLY A 108 -0.18 -3.48 3.71
N HIS A 109 -1.03 -4.10 2.90
CA HIS A 109 -0.79 -5.42 2.31
C HIS A 109 -0.56 -5.35 0.78
N TRP A 110 -0.02 -6.43 0.22
CA TRP A 110 0.27 -6.50 -1.22
C TRP A 110 -0.99 -6.37 -2.09
N GLY A 111 -0.84 -5.92 -3.33
CA GLY A 111 -1.97 -5.61 -4.22
C GLY A 111 -2.87 -6.79 -4.57
N GLU A 112 -2.44 -8.02 -4.33
CA GLU A 112 -3.22 -9.26 -4.57
C GLU A 112 -4.32 -9.52 -3.53
N ILE A 113 -4.13 -9.06 -2.29
CA ILE A 113 -5.18 -9.15 -1.24
C ILE A 113 -6.30 -8.14 -1.43
N ASN A 114 -6.03 -7.09 -2.23
CA ASN A 114 -6.96 -6.01 -2.50
C ASN A 114 -7.92 -6.40 -3.64
N VAL A 115 -8.79 -7.39 -3.38
CA VAL A 115 -9.62 -8.09 -4.36
C VAL A 115 -10.55 -7.15 -5.12
N LYS A 116 -10.52 -7.21 -6.46
CA LYS A 116 -11.43 -6.49 -7.34
C LYS A 116 -12.70 -7.30 -7.57
N TRP A 117 -13.82 -6.63 -7.87
CA TRP A 117 -15.09 -7.29 -8.19
C TRP A 117 -15.54 -8.26 -7.08
N ILE A 118 -15.40 -7.82 -5.83
CA ILE A 118 -15.66 -8.68 -4.66
C ILE A 118 -17.15 -9.07 -4.61
N THR A 119 -17.41 -10.34 -4.34
CA THR A 119 -18.76 -10.91 -4.22
C THR A 119 -19.03 -11.50 -2.84
N GLU A 120 -18.01 -12.00 -2.15
CA GLU A 120 -18.17 -12.68 -0.86
C GLU A 120 -16.91 -12.59 0.01
N LEU A 121 -17.12 -12.46 1.33
CA LEU A 121 -16.12 -12.68 2.36
C LEU A 121 -16.56 -13.90 3.16
N GLU A 122 -15.84 -15.01 3.01
CA GLU A 122 -16.11 -16.27 3.69
C GLU A 122 -15.16 -16.42 4.89
N PHE A 123 -15.70 -16.60 6.09
CA PHE A 123 -14.92 -16.77 7.31
C PHE A 123 -14.60 -18.25 7.55
N LEU A 124 -13.32 -18.54 7.74
CA LEU A 124 -12.76 -19.88 7.77
C LEU A 124 -12.03 -20.15 9.09
N THR A 125 -12.05 -21.40 9.53
CA THR A 125 -11.31 -21.86 10.72
C THR A 125 -9.89 -22.35 10.39
N GLU A 126 -9.57 -22.50 9.10
CA GLU A 126 -8.27 -22.91 8.60
C GLU A 126 -7.97 -22.22 7.25
N GLU A 127 -6.68 -22.06 6.93
CA GLU A 127 -6.24 -21.52 5.64
C GLU A 127 -6.64 -22.43 4.48
N ILE A 128 -6.97 -21.84 3.33
CA ILE A 128 -7.12 -22.57 2.06
C ILE A 128 -5.99 -22.20 1.11
N ASP A 129 -5.49 -23.18 0.34
CA ASP A 129 -4.52 -22.89 -0.71
C ASP A 129 -5.14 -21.93 -1.75
N GLY A 130 -4.77 -20.66 -1.69
CA GLY A 130 -5.24 -19.60 -2.57
C GLY A 130 -4.63 -19.67 -3.98
N TYR A 131 -4.98 -18.70 -4.81
CA TYR A 131 -4.50 -18.63 -6.19
C TYR A 131 -2.96 -18.47 -6.28
N TRP A 132 -2.34 -17.76 -5.35
CA TRP A 132 -0.92 -17.39 -5.39
C TRP A 132 -0.02 -18.42 -4.69
N GLU A 133 -0.45 -19.02 -3.58
CA GLU A 133 0.25 -20.11 -2.91
C GLU A 133 0.43 -21.30 -3.86
N LYS A 134 -0.63 -21.65 -4.61
CA LYS A 134 -0.59 -22.68 -5.68
C LYS A 134 0.43 -22.38 -6.78
N ARG A 135 0.87 -21.13 -6.91
CA ARG A 135 1.88 -20.68 -7.88
C ARG A 135 3.27 -20.46 -7.25
N GLY A 136 3.44 -20.86 -6.00
CA GLY A 136 4.71 -20.79 -5.27
C GLY A 136 5.05 -19.41 -4.72
N TRP A 137 4.08 -18.49 -4.64
CA TRP A 137 4.24 -17.26 -3.87
C TRP A 137 4.03 -17.56 -2.39
N HIS A 138 4.79 -16.88 -1.54
CA HIS A 138 4.73 -17.03 -0.09
C HIS A 138 4.86 -15.65 0.55
N GLY A 139 4.30 -15.47 1.76
CA GLY A 139 4.43 -14.21 2.48
C GLY A 139 3.65 -13.06 1.86
N THR A 140 2.45 -13.34 1.35
CA THR A 140 1.46 -12.39 0.80
C THR A 140 0.87 -11.42 1.85
N GLY A 141 1.52 -11.29 3.01
CA GLY A 141 1.16 -10.43 4.13
C GLY A 141 1.53 -8.96 3.92
N PRO A 142 1.96 -8.25 4.98
CA PRO A 142 2.29 -6.83 4.87
C PRO A 142 3.36 -6.55 3.82
N VAL A 143 3.20 -5.44 3.10
CA VAL A 143 4.17 -5.01 2.07
C VAL A 143 5.55 -4.78 2.67
N HIS A 144 6.60 -5.05 1.90
CA HIS A 144 7.94 -4.63 2.29
C HIS A 144 8.14 -3.13 2.10
N THR A 145 8.86 -2.53 3.05
CA THR A 145 9.29 -1.14 2.99
C THR A 145 10.23 -0.88 1.83
N VAL A 146 10.00 0.22 1.10
CA VAL A 146 10.80 0.58 -0.07
C VAL A 146 10.87 2.09 -0.24
N ALA A 147 12.07 2.60 -0.53
CA ALA A 147 12.30 3.90 -1.17
C ALA A 147 12.69 3.69 -2.64
N LYS A 148 11.94 4.31 -3.56
CA LYS A 148 12.17 4.27 -5.01
C LYS A 148 12.96 5.50 -5.43
N LEU A 149 13.86 5.34 -6.41
CA LEU A 149 14.60 6.43 -7.05
C LEU A 149 14.14 6.52 -8.50
N HIS A 150 13.28 7.49 -8.80
CA HIS A 150 12.62 7.62 -10.11
C HIS A 150 12.94 8.93 -10.83
N THR A 151 13.50 9.89 -10.10
CA THR A 151 13.89 11.19 -10.63
C THR A 151 15.39 11.38 -10.42
N VAL A 152 16.07 11.73 -11.51
CA VAL A 152 17.42 12.27 -11.52
C VAL A 152 17.40 13.44 -12.49
N ASP A 153 17.63 14.63 -11.97
CA ASP A 153 17.74 15.86 -12.75
C ASP A 153 19.13 16.46 -12.51
N THR A 154 19.89 16.55 -13.59
CA THR A 154 21.26 17.10 -13.61
C THR A 154 21.33 18.40 -14.41
N THR A 155 20.18 18.94 -14.86
CA THR A 155 20.14 20.10 -15.76
C THR A 155 20.53 21.42 -15.09
N GLY A 156 20.46 21.48 -13.76
CA GLY A 156 20.83 22.63 -12.94
C GLY A 156 22.30 22.62 -12.47
N PRO A 157 22.70 23.62 -11.65
CA PRO A 157 24.02 23.66 -11.02
C PRO A 157 24.19 22.63 -9.89
N SER A 158 23.11 21.96 -9.51
CA SER A 158 23.02 20.90 -8.52
C SER A 158 22.34 19.67 -9.16
N VAL A 159 22.63 18.51 -8.60
CA VAL A 159 21.89 17.29 -8.90
C VAL A 159 20.68 17.21 -7.98
N VAL A 160 19.52 16.95 -8.55
CA VAL A 160 18.28 16.69 -7.81
C VAL A 160 17.87 15.25 -8.04
N VAL A 161 17.75 14.48 -6.96
CA VAL A 161 17.21 13.12 -6.98
C VAL A 161 15.90 13.06 -6.20
N GLY A 162 15.03 12.15 -6.61
CA GLY A 162 13.72 12.01 -5.98
C GLY A 162 12.98 10.74 -6.33
N GLY A 163 11.87 10.54 -5.64
CA GLY A 163 10.98 9.42 -5.85
C GLY A 163 9.93 9.34 -4.76
N HIS A 164 9.53 8.12 -4.43
CA HIS A 164 8.50 7.84 -3.44
C HIS A 164 8.98 6.75 -2.50
N ALA A 165 8.53 6.79 -1.26
CA ALA A 165 8.75 5.76 -0.27
C ALA A 165 7.42 5.25 0.27
N TYR A 166 7.37 3.96 0.63
CA TYR A 166 6.18 3.32 1.18
C TYR A 166 6.57 2.18 2.13
N ALA A 167 5.86 2.07 3.25
CA ALA A 167 6.10 1.09 4.32
C ALA A 167 4.80 0.39 4.79
N GLY A 168 3.71 0.49 4.01
CA GLY A 168 2.39 0.10 4.50
C GLY A 168 1.95 0.94 5.70
N THR A 169 1.10 0.35 6.53
CA THR A 169 0.58 0.94 7.79
C THR A 169 1.62 1.14 8.89
N ARG A 170 2.86 0.65 8.71
CA ARG A 170 3.96 0.89 9.66
C ARG A 170 4.47 2.33 9.58
N GLY A 171 4.21 3.02 8.47
CA GLY A 171 4.59 4.42 8.27
C GLY A 171 6.08 4.63 7.96
N LEU A 172 6.40 5.88 7.60
CA LEU A 172 7.74 6.33 7.22
C LEU A 172 8.19 7.46 8.14
N ASP A 173 9.36 7.30 8.74
CA ASP A 173 10.03 8.38 9.48
C ASP A 173 10.83 9.26 8.51
N ARG A 174 11.74 8.63 7.75
CA ARG A 174 12.62 9.35 6.82
C ARG A 174 13.09 8.48 5.66
N VAL A 175 13.60 9.16 4.65
CA VAL A 175 14.35 8.55 3.55
C VAL A 175 15.79 9.04 3.64
N GLU A 176 16.74 8.12 3.57
CA GLU A 176 18.17 8.39 3.61
C GLU A 176 18.78 8.17 2.22
N ILE A 177 19.65 9.09 1.82
CA ILE A 177 20.33 9.12 0.53
C ILE A 177 21.83 9.07 0.79
N SER A 178 22.51 8.21 0.06
CA SER A 178 23.96 8.20 -0.06
C SER A 178 24.32 8.61 -1.48
N THR A 179 25.35 9.46 -1.62
CA THR A 179 25.96 9.83 -2.90
C THR A 179 27.36 9.23 -3.07
N ASP A 180 27.73 8.28 -2.20
CA ASP A 180 29.03 7.62 -2.12
C ASP A 180 28.92 6.09 -2.09
N GLY A 181 27.86 5.52 -2.67
CA GLY A 181 27.69 4.06 -2.77
C GLY A 181 27.26 3.37 -1.47
N GLY A 182 26.79 4.14 -0.48
CA GLY A 182 26.23 3.66 0.79
C GLY A 182 27.14 3.85 2.00
N ASP A 183 28.26 4.58 1.88
CA ASP A 183 29.24 4.79 2.95
C ASP A 183 28.78 5.86 3.95
N SER A 184 28.17 6.96 3.47
CA SER A 184 27.56 8.01 4.28
C SER A 184 26.13 8.34 3.85
N TRP A 185 25.35 8.92 4.76
CA TRP A 185 23.90 9.08 4.58
C TRP A 185 23.43 10.48 4.98
N GLU A 186 22.62 11.09 4.13
CA GLU A 186 21.90 12.33 4.37
C GLU A 186 20.39 12.08 4.35
N THR A 187 19.62 12.91 5.06
CA THR A 187 18.15 12.80 5.08
C THR A 187 17.53 13.58 3.93
N ALA A 188 16.63 12.96 3.16
CA ALA A 188 15.82 13.64 2.16
C ALA A 188 14.76 14.53 2.79
N THR A 189 14.27 15.48 2.00
CA THR A 189 13.01 16.17 2.29
C THR A 189 11.83 15.29 1.86
N LEU A 190 10.90 15.00 2.77
CA LEU A 190 9.64 14.33 2.46
C LEU A 190 8.56 15.36 2.09
N SER A 191 7.61 15.01 1.21
CA SER A 191 6.37 15.78 1.03
C SER A 191 5.57 15.81 2.32
N GLU A 192 4.63 16.73 2.51
CA GLU A 192 3.65 16.62 3.60
C GLU A 192 2.86 15.30 3.51
N PRO A 193 2.42 14.73 4.65
CA PRO A 193 1.55 13.57 4.61
C PRO A 193 0.21 13.91 3.97
N LEU A 194 -0.40 12.91 3.31
CA LEU A 194 -1.80 12.98 2.96
C LEU A 194 -2.64 12.87 4.25
N PRO A 195 -3.80 13.55 4.34
CA PRO A 195 -4.64 13.50 5.53
C PRO A 195 -5.28 12.12 5.70
N GLU A 196 -5.66 11.79 6.94
CA GLU A 196 -6.34 10.55 7.30
C GLU A 196 -7.75 10.41 6.67
N ARG A 197 -8.55 9.49 7.25
CA ARG A 197 -9.93 9.21 6.89
C ARG A 197 -10.79 10.46 7.08
N VAL A 198 -11.62 10.73 6.09
CA VAL A 198 -12.57 11.84 6.14
C VAL A 198 -13.98 11.28 5.95
N PRO A 199 -14.87 11.35 6.96
CA PRO A 199 -16.27 11.02 6.75
C PRO A 199 -16.84 11.85 5.60
N THR A 200 -17.60 11.21 4.71
CA THR A 200 -18.14 11.89 3.53
C THR A 200 -19.17 12.98 3.86
N ASP A 201 -19.74 12.93 5.07
CA ASP A 201 -20.67 13.90 5.64
C ASP A 201 -20.00 14.90 6.61
N ALA A 202 -18.68 14.85 6.76
CA ALA A 202 -17.93 15.79 7.59
C ALA A 202 -18.07 17.22 7.07
N ASP A 203 -18.12 18.18 8.00
CA ASP A 203 -18.07 19.60 7.68
C ASP A 203 -16.72 19.92 7.02
N PRO A 204 -16.69 20.44 5.77
CA PRO A 204 -15.44 20.79 5.09
C PRO A 204 -14.56 21.78 5.86
N GLU A 205 -15.14 22.61 6.73
CA GLU A 205 -14.39 23.55 7.59
C GLU A 205 -13.86 22.90 8.88
N ALA A 206 -14.38 21.73 9.25
CA ALA A 206 -13.87 20.91 10.36
C ALA A 206 -12.78 19.93 9.92
N LEU A 207 -12.48 19.86 8.62
CA LEU A 207 -11.31 19.19 8.06
C LEU A 207 -10.05 20.01 8.34
N GLU A 208 -9.72 20.22 9.63
CA GLU A 208 -8.31 20.42 9.95
C GLU A 208 -7.56 19.22 9.34
N LEU A 209 -6.45 19.47 8.64
CA LEU A 209 -5.59 18.38 8.15
C LEU A 209 -5.25 17.53 9.38
N GLY A 210 -5.95 16.42 9.52
CA GLY A 210 -5.98 15.61 10.73
C GLY A 210 -4.68 14.84 10.90
N GLU A 211 -4.77 13.67 11.50
CA GLU A 211 -3.62 12.77 11.53
C GLU A 211 -3.19 12.40 10.09
N PRO A 212 -1.93 12.00 9.87
CA PRO A 212 -1.50 11.46 8.59
C PRO A 212 -2.27 10.19 8.21
N ALA A 213 -2.56 9.97 6.92
CA ALA A 213 -3.02 8.67 6.45
C ALA A 213 -2.01 7.57 6.79
N ASP A 214 -2.49 6.50 7.43
CA ASP A 214 -1.67 5.36 7.85
C ASP A 214 -1.00 4.64 6.66
N ASP A 215 -1.70 4.55 5.53
CA ASP A 215 -1.32 3.69 4.41
C ASP A 215 -1.09 4.46 3.11
N ALA A 216 -0.27 5.51 3.17
CA ALA A 216 0.03 6.36 2.03
C ALA A 216 1.54 6.51 1.79
N ALA A 217 1.95 6.33 0.53
CA ALA A 217 3.30 6.59 0.07
C ALA A 217 3.62 8.10 0.19
N ARG A 218 4.86 8.40 0.55
CA ARG A 218 5.37 9.77 0.67
C ARG A 218 6.35 10.06 -0.46
N MET A 219 6.28 11.26 -1.02
CA MET A 219 7.28 11.68 -2.00
C MET A 219 8.52 12.17 -1.28
N TRP A 220 9.69 12.05 -1.91
CA TRP A 220 10.93 12.53 -1.35
C TRP A 220 11.81 13.20 -2.42
N ARG A 221 12.61 14.19 -1.98
CA ARG A 221 13.58 14.92 -2.80
C ARG A 221 14.86 15.16 -2.01
N HIS A 222 15.99 15.07 -2.69
CA HIS A 222 17.28 15.48 -2.17
C HIS A 222 18.06 16.24 -3.26
N GLU A 223 18.81 17.26 -2.86
CA GLU A 223 19.56 18.13 -3.76
C GLU A 223 20.99 18.28 -3.23
N TYR A 224 21.98 18.05 -4.09
CA TYR A 224 23.39 18.04 -3.73
C TYR A 224 24.26 18.48 -4.91
N VAL A 225 25.54 18.74 -4.64
CA VAL A 225 26.52 19.12 -5.66
C VAL A 225 27.46 17.95 -5.93
N ALA A 226 27.63 17.59 -7.20
CA ALA A 226 28.61 16.60 -7.64
C ALA A 226 29.14 16.99 -9.02
N SER A 227 30.42 16.72 -9.27
CA SER A 227 31.08 17.00 -10.55
C SER A 227 31.54 15.75 -11.28
N GLU A 228 31.57 14.60 -10.61
CA GLU A 228 32.03 13.32 -11.15
C GLU A 228 30.90 12.28 -11.10
N PRO A 229 30.88 11.30 -12.01
CA PRO A 229 29.97 10.16 -11.92
C PRO A 229 30.11 9.43 -10.59
N HIS A 230 28.98 9.10 -9.96
CA HIS A 230 28.93 8.43 -8.66
C HIS A 230 27.65 7.61 -8.53
N GLU A 231 27.62 6.71 -7.55
CA GLU A 231 26.43 5.92 -7.25
C GLU A 231 25.58 6.63 -6.18
N VAL A 232 24.31 6.85 -6.51
CA VAL A 232 23.29 7.26 -5.55
C VAL A 232 22.58 6.02 -5.03
N VAL A 233 22.48 5.88 -3.71
CA VAL A 233 21.75 4.80 -3.04
C VAL A 233 20.67 5.41 -2.14
N VAL A 234 19.48 4.81 -2.13
CA VAL A 234 18.36 5.27 -1.29
C VAL A 234 17.79 4.13 -0.46
N ARG A 235 17.41 4.46 0.78
CA ARG A 235 16.70 3.57 1.71
C ARG A 235 15.68 4.34 2.55
N ALA A 236 14.62 3.66 2.96
CA ALA A 236 13.64 4.18 3.92
C ALA A 236 13.96 3.72 5.36
N VAL A 237 13.50 4.50 6.32
CA VAL A 237 13.54 4.19 7.76
C VAL A 237 12.13 4.35 8.33
N GLU A 238 11.69 3.33 9.07
CA GLU A 238 10.40 3.28 9.76
C GLU A 238 10.47 4.01 11.12
N PRO A 239 9.32 4.40 11.72
CA PRO A 239 9.28 5.12 13.00
C PRO A 239 9.98 4.45 14.18
N ASP A 240 10.06 3.12 14.19
CA ASP A 240 10.75 2.35 15.24
C ASP A 240 12.28 2.28 15.03
N GLY A 241 12.80 2.90 13.97
CA GLY A 241 14.21 2.88 13.57
C GLY A 241 14.58 1.71 12.66
N THR A 242 13.64 0.85 12.28
CA THR A 242 13.87 -0.23 11.31
C THR A 242 14.28 0.37 9.96
N VAL A 243 15.45 -0.03 9.49
CA VAL A 243 16.01 0.41 8.21
C VAL A 243 15.65 -0.61 7.14
N GLN A 244 15.17 -0.15 5.99
CA GLN A 244 14.98 -0.98 4.80
C GLN A 244 16.24 -1.85 4.58
N PRO A 245 16.12 -3.17 4.44
CA PRO A 245 17.28 -4.05 4.42
C PRO A 245 18.13 -3.82 3.16
N ARG A 246 19.45 -4.04 3.26
CA ARG A 246 20.38 -3.86 2.14
C ARG A 246 20.21 -4.92 1.05
N GLN A 247 20.03 -6.18 1.45
CA GLN A 247 19.89 -7.33 0.54
C GLN A 247 18.82 -8.29 1.05
N GLU A 248 17.75 -8.41 0.28
CA GLU A 248 16.87 -9.58 0.28
C GLU A 248 16.49 -9.89 -1.18
N GLY A 249 16.71 -11.13 -1.62
CA GLY A 249 16.20 -11.63 -2.91
C GLY A 249 16.77 -11.03 -4.21
N GLU A 250 17.94 -10.36 -4.22
CA GLU A 250 18.53 -9.72 -5.43
C GLU A 250 17.60 -8.70 -6.12
N GLY A 251 16.64 -8.12 -5.40
CA GLY A 251 15.62 -7.22 -5.99
C GLY A 251 14.62 -7.93 -6.91
N LYS A 252 14.61 -9.27 -6.91
CA LYS A 252 13.61 -10.08 -7.61
C LYS A 252 12.32 -10.10 -6.78
N PRO A 253 11.16 -9.99 -7.43
CA PRO A 253 9.88 -10.02 -6.72
C PRO A 253 9.50 -11.40 -6.21
N PHE A 254 9.86 -12.47 -6.91
CA PHE A 254 9.47 -13.82 -6.49
C PHE A 254 10.40 -14.37 -5.40
N PRO A 255 9.91 -15.04 -4.35
CA PRO A 255 8.50 -15.46 -4.13
C PRO A 255 7.66 -14.54 -3.21
N SER A 256 8.22 -13.49 -2.62
CA SER A 256 7.59 -12.77 -1.48
C SER A 256 7.56 -11.24 -1.61
N GLY A 257 7.82 -10.72 -2.80
CA GLY A 257 7.95 -9.29 -3.07
C GLY A 257 9.40 -8.80 -3.01
N ALA A 258 9.69 -7.75 -3.79
CA ALA A 258 11.04 -7.19 -3.83
C ALA A 258 11.31 -6.25 -2.65
N THR A 259 12.52 -6.35 -2.10
CA THR A 259 13.09 -5.49 -1.06
C THR A 259 14.60 -5.34 -1.30
N GLY A 260 15.29 -4.48 -0.55
CA GLY A 260 16.68 -4.09 -0.82
C GLY A 260 16.83 -2.60 -1.09
N TRP A 261 18.03 -2.04 -1.01
CA TRP A 261 18.26 -0.63 -1.36
C TRP A 261 18.17 -0.43 -2.88
N VAL A 262 17.63 0.72 -3.29
CA VAL A 262 17.64 1.13 -4.70
C VAL A 262 18.91 1.94 -4.92
N SER A 263 19.64 1.63 -5.99
CA SER A 263 20.76 2.45 -6.44
C SER A 263 20.70 2.77 -7.92
N GLN A 264 21.34 3.86 -8.30
CA GLN A 264 21.51 4.30 -9.68
C GLN A 264 22.81 5.09 -9.82
N THR A 265 23.55 4.84 -10.90
CA THR A 265 24.68 5.71 -11.29
C THR A 265 24.14 7.03 -11.84
N VAL A 266 24.65 8.13 -11.30
CA VAL A 266 24.33 9.49 -11.75
C VAL A 266 25.54 10.10 -12.43
N GLU A 267 25.30 10.73 -13.59
CA GLU A 267 26.30 11.48 -14.35
C GLU A 267 25.93 12.98 -14.29
N PRO A 268 26.59 13.78 -13.43
CA PRO A 268 26.36 15.22 -13.37
C PRO A 268 26.67 15.89 -14.72
N ASN A 269 25.90 16.91 -15.09
CA ASN A 269 26.29 17.74 -16.23
C ASN A 269 27.54 18.54 -15.87
N ALA A 270 28.55 18.46 -16.74
CA ALA A 270 29.82 19.16 -16.60
C ALA A 270 29.69 20.68 -16.76
#